data_AF-A0A6H9K164-F1
#
_entry.id   AF-A0A6H9K164-F1
#
_cell.length_a   1.000
_cell.length_b   1.000
_cell.length_c   1.000
_cell.angle_alpha   90.00
_cell.angle_beta   90.00
_cell.angle_gamma   90.00
#
_symmetry.space_group_name_H-M   'P 1'
#
loop_
_entity.id
_entity.type
_entity.pdbx_description
1 polymer ?
#
loop_
_entity_poly.entity_id
_entity_poly.type
_entity_poly.pdbx_seq_one_letter_code
_entity_poly.pdbx_strand_id
1 'polypeptide(L)'
;MLVDGGDSGESASSRRGWITALIWDVMSNMGYDLITIGKRDYADTAAVWLAKRDEKTPMFLSGNIADTAGVQIDQSYRIFKHNGAKIGIVSAISENYRSYFRNNKLLPPVETILNAQEVFRKKKVDFQILVFLGRKKESLDLISTLEGFDLMFLGNSNGKAMEAQIFDGQVPIVGPGDRGRELALVTLKKKKREEAALVTCDIIPLGDNVADSPKWLPFDKIFKNKMAADAKARQMRQQRRIEKAKAGN
;
A
#
# COMPACT_ATOMS: atom_id res chain seq x y z
N MET A 1 13.91 -7.12 -0.09
CA MET A 1 12.80 -6.52 0.69
C MET A 1 11.58 -6.41 -0.22
N LEU A 2 10.40 -6.77 0.23
CA LEU A 2 9.13 -6.75 -0.51
C LEU A 2 8.15 -5.76 0.14
N VAL A 3 7.68 -4.79 -0.63
CA VAL A 3 6.88 -3.65 -0.14
C VAL A 3 5.60 -3.52 -0.96
N ASP A 4 4.47 -3.31 -0.30
CA ASP A 4 3.18 -2.97 -0.93
C ASP A 4 2.89 -1.47 -0.84
N GLY A 5 2.41 -0.89 -1.94
CA GLY A 5 2.05 0.53 -2.06
C GLY A 5 0.66 0.88 -1.54
N GLY A 6 -0.03 -0.09 -0.92
CA GLY A 6 -1.39 0.06 -0.42
C GLY A 6 -2.44 0.04 -1.52
N ASP A 7 -3.69 0.12 -1.08
CA ASP A 7 -4.88 -0.04 -1.91
C ASP A 7 -5.02 -1.47 -2.48
N SER A 8 -4.52 -2.46 -1.73
CA SER A 8 -4.60 -3.89 -2.04
C SER A 8 -5.96 -4.51 -1.65
N GLY A 9 -6.69 -3.88 -0.74
CA GLY A 9 -7.95 -4.32 -0.18
C GLY A 9 -9.22 -3.80 -0.85
N GLU A 10 -10.35 -4.24 -0.30
CA GLU A 10 -11.73 -3.92 -0.73
C GLU A 10 -12.59 -3.49 0.49
N SER A 11 -11.97 -3.00 1.55
CA SER A 11 -12.62 -2.76 2.84
C SER A 11 -13.59 -1.57 2.82
N ALA A 12 -13.41 -0.65 1.86
CA ALA A 12 -14.39 0.40 1.57
C ALA A 12 -15.82 -0.17 1.31
N SER A 13 -15.92 -1.45 0.94
CA SER A 13 -17.16 -2.21 1.01
C SER A 13 -17.26 -3.00 2.31
N SER A 14 -18.14 -2.57 3.23
CA SER A 14 -18.40 -3.31 4.49
C SER A 14 -18.78 -4.79 4.27
N ARG A 15 -19.28 -5.13 3.08
CA ARG A 15 -19.61 -6.52 2.70
C ARG A 15 -18.41 -7.34 2.24
N ARG A 16 -17.38 -6.70 1.70
CA ARG A 16 -16.16 -7.34 1.18
C ARG A 16 -14.92 -7.05 2.02
N GLY A 17 -15.03 -6.40 3.17
CA GLY A 17 -13.88 -6.15 4.05
C GLY A 17 -13.15 -7.40 4.53
N TRP A 18 -13.78 -8.58 4.49
CA TRP A 18 -13.09 -9.85 4.71
C TRP A 18 -12.02 -10.16 3.65
N ILE A 19 -12.15 -9.62 2.43
CA ILE A 19 -11.19 -9.80 1.34
C ILE A 19 -9.87 -9.14 1.72
N THR A 20 -9.90 -7.93 2.31
CA THR A 20 -8.68 -7.24 2.74
C THR A 20 -7.88 -8.07 3.74
N ALA A 21 -8.54 -8.61 4.77
CA ALA A 21 -7.88 -9.48 5.75
C ALA A 21 -7.25 -10.73 5.09
N LEU A 22 -7.98 -11.38 4.17
CA LEU A 22 -7.46 -12.53 3.45
C LEU A 22 -6.26 -12.16 2.56
N ILE A 23 -6.31 -11.02 1.88
CA ILE A 23 -5.20 -10.52 1.06
C ILE A 23 -3.96 -10.28 1.93
N TRP A 24 -4.12 -9.68 3.11
CA TRP A 24 -3.01 -9.47 4.03
C TRP A 24 -2.45 -10.77 4.60
N ASP A 25 -3.29 -11.78 4.87
CA ASP A 25 -2.82 -13.10 5.28
C ASP A 25 -1.99 -13.77 4.14
N VAL A 26 -2.42 -13.62 2.89
CA VAL A 26 -1.69 -14.10 1.71
C VAL A 26 -0.35 -13.37 1.57
N MET A 27 -0.35 -12.04 1.66
CA MET A 27 0.87 -11.22 1.58
C MET A 27 1.84 -11.55 2.71
N SER A 28 1.34 -11.82 3.91
CA SER A 28 2.16 -12.28 5.03
C SER A 28 2.85 -13.60 4.70
N ASN A 29 2.12 -14.55 4.10
CA ASN A 29 2.68 -15.84 3.69
C ASN A 29 3.62 -15.75 2.47
N MET A 30 3.45 -14.73 1.61
CA MET A 30 4.38 -14.39 0.54
C MET A 30 5.70 -13.80 1.08
N GLY A 31 5.71 -13.32 2.33
CA GLY A 31 6.89 -12.74 2.97
C GLY A 31 7.06 -11.25 2.66
N TYR A 32 5.95 -10.51 2.54
CA TYR A 32 6.03 -9.04 2.51
C TYR A 32 6.72 -8.52 3.78
N ASP A 33 7.65 -7.58 3.63
CA ASP A 33 8.29 -6.91 4.76
C ASP A 33 7.44 -5.74 5.26
N LEU A 34 6.77 -5.05 4.32
CA LEU A 34 6.03 -3.82 4.59
C LEU A 34 4.76 -3.72 3.73
N ILE A 35 3.66 -3.32 4.37
CA ILE A 35 2.40 -2.96 3.71
C ILE A 35 2.00 -1.55 4.12
N THR A 36 1.80 -0.66 3.16
CA THR A 36 1.22 0.66 3.46
C THR A 36 -0.29 0.63 3.33
N ILE A 37 -1.00 1.38 4.17
CA ILE A 37 -2.46 1.47 4.11
C ILE A 37 -2.89 2.46 3.04
N GLY A 38 -3.87 2.06 2.23
CA GLY A 38 -4.53 2.90 1.25
C GLY A 38 -6.02 3.13 1.47
N LYS A 39 -6.63 3.91 0.56
CA LYS A 39 -8.02 4.36 0.64
C LYS A 39 -9.04 3.21 0.64
N ARG A 40 -8.76 2.08 -0.03
CA ARG A 40 -9.60 0.87 -0.02
C ARG A 40 -9.21 -0.14 1.03
N ASP A 41 -8.12 0.11 1.75
CA ASP A 41 -7.66 -0.78 2.81
C ASP A 41 -8.32 -0.45 4.13
N TYR A 42 -8.64 0.82 4.36
CA TYR A 42 -9.09 1.30 5.65
C TYR A 42 -10.63 1.27 5.82
N ALA A 43 -11.13 0.27 6.56
CA ALA A 43 -12.49 0.21 7.11
C ALA A 43 -12.49 -0.61 8.42
N ASP A 44 -13.64 -0.76 9.08
CA ASP A 44 -13.77 -1.43 10.38
C ASP A 44 -13.08 -2.80 10.45
N THR A 45 -13.12 -3.57 9.36
CA THR A 45 -12.49 -4.90 9.29
C THR A 45 -10.96 -4.85 9.25
N ALA A 46 -10.41 -3.83 8.59
CA ALA A 46 -8.97 -3.60 8.58
C ALA A 46 -8.49 -3.06 9.93
N ALA A 47 -9.19 -2.10 10.53
CA ALA A 47 -8.86 -1.62 11.87
C ALA A 47 -8.83 -2.76 12.91
N VAL A 48 -9.80 -3.68 12.85
CA VAL A 48 -9.81 -4.88 13.72
C VAL A 48 -8.66 -5.84 13.42
N TRP A 49 -8.27 -6.03 12.16
CA TRP A 49 -7.12 -6.87 11.80
C TRP A 49 -5.81 -6.24 12.28
N LEU A 50 -5.61 -4.94 12.04
CA LEU A 50 -4.43 -4.18 12.49
C LEU A 50 -4.30 -4.24 14.03
N ALA A 51 -5.41 -4.20 14.76
CA ALA A 51 -5.42 -4.31 16.22
C ALA A 51 -5.11 -5.74 16.76
N LYS A 52 -5.20 -6.78 15.92
CA LYS A 52 -5.01 -8.19 16.30
C LYS A 52 -3.70 -8.81 15.82
N ARG A 53 -2.98 -8.14 14.92
CA ARG A 53 -1.76 -8.68 14.31
C ARG A 53 -0.62 -8.77 15.33
N ASP A 54 0.23 -9.79 15.20
CA ASP A 54 1.55 -9.81 15.83
C ASP A 54 2.46 -8.83 15.06
N GLU A 55 3.28 -8.03 15.75
CA GLU A 55 4.04 -6.92 15.16
C GLU A 55 5.19 -7.37 14.25
N LYS A 56 5.38 -8.68 14.05
CA LYS A 56 6.63 -9.23 13.52
C LYS A 56 6.80 -8.98 12.03
N THR A 57 5.89 -9.42 11.16
CA THR A 57 5.98 -9.25 9.68
C THR A 57 4.66 -9.68 9.01
N PRO A 58 4.13 -8.94 8.01
CA PRO A 58 4.61 -7.66 7.49
C PRO A 58 4.39 -6.54 8.51
N MET A 59 5.29 -5.57 8.51
CA MET A 59 5.04 -4.31 9.20
C MET A 59 4.03 -3.48 8.40
N PHE A 60 3.26 -2.63 9.09
CA PHE A 60 2.32 -1.73 8.42
C PHE A 60 2.67 -0.28 8.69
N LEU A 61 2.40 0.57 7.69
CA LEU A 61 2.41 2.02 7.85
C LEU A 61 1.02 2.57 7.53
N SER A 62 0.46 3.36 8.44
CA SER A 62 -0.83 4.04 8.23
C SER A 62 -0.68 5.36 7.47
N GLY A 63 0.55 5.75 7.12
CA GLY A 63 0.85 7.09 6.62
C GLY A 63 0.32 8.19 7.53
N ASN A 64 -0.34 9.18 6.93
CA ASN A 64 -0.89 10.38 7.56
C ASN A 64 -2.34 10.20 8.08
N ILE A 65 -2.79 8.97 8.34
CA ILE A 65 -4.11 8.72 8.93
C ILE A 65 -4.05 8.96 10.45
N ALA A 66 -4.99 9.75 10.96
CA ALA A 66 -5.18 10.06 12.36
C ALA A 66 -6.60 9.74 12.85
N ASP A 67 -6.77 9.60 14.15
CA ASP A 67 -8.09 9.54 14.79
C ASP A 67 -8.82 10.89 14.71
N THR A 68 -10.03 10.94 15.27
CA THR A 68 -10.83 12.17 15.30
C THR A 68 -10.21 13.28 16.17
N ALA A 69 -9.32 12.94 17.11
CA ALA A 69 -8.57 13.91 17.90
C ALA A 69 -7.34 14.46 17.15
N GLY A 70 -6.94 13.82 16.03
CA GLY A 70 -5.75 14.19 15.26
C GLY A 70 -4.50 13.43 15.70
N VAL A 71 -4.65 12.40 16.54
CA VAL A 71 -3.54 11.52 16.93
C VAL A 71 -3.35 10.45 15.86
N GLN A 72 -2.11 10.25 15.42
CA GLN A 72 -1.79 9.27 14.38
C GLN A 72 -2.14 7.84 14.85
N ILE A 73 -2.85 7.07 14.00
CA ILE A 73 -3.40 5.76 14.40
C ILE A 73 -2.33 4.69 14.53
N ASP A 74 -1.31 4.77 13.68
CA ASP A 74 -0.14 3.91 13.70
C ASP A 74 1.04 4.75 13.20
N GLN A 75 2.25 4.19 13.23
CA GLN A 75 3.43 4.84 12.70
C GLN A 75 3.35 5.03 11.18
N SER A 76 3.86 6.17 10.71
CA SER A 76 3.89 6.58 9.30
C SER A 76 5.17 6.11 8.60
N TYR A 77 6.18 5.71 9.37
CA TYR A 77 7.48 5.29 8.88
C TYR A 77 8.03 4.07 9.63
N ARG A 78 9.02 3.40 9.02
CA ARG A 78 9.88 2.40 9.65
C ARG A 78 11.31 2.53 9.14
N ILE A 79 12.25 2.04 9.92
CA ILE A 79 13.65 1.90 9.51
C ILE A 79 14.00 0.42 9.52
N PHE A 80 14.36 -0.11 8.36
CA PHE A 80 14.79 -1.50 8.17
C PHE A 80 16.31 -1.57 8.12
N LYS A 81 16.88 -2.72 8.50
CA LYS A 81 18.25 -3.10 8.15
C LYS A 81 18.17 -4.18 7.08
N HIS A 82 18.71 -3.91 5.90
CA HIS A 82 18.72 -4.86 4.80
C HIS A 82 20.07 -4.78 4.08
N ASN A 83 20.74 -5.94 3.91
CA ASN A 83 22.04 -6.04 3.26
C ASN A 83 23.09 -5.03 3.79
N GLY A 84 23.12 -4.81 5.10
CA GLY A 84 24.06 -3.89 5.74
C GLY A 84 23.71 -2.39 5.64
N ALA A 85 22.64 -2.02 4.94
CA ALA A 85 22.14 -0.66 4.85
C ALA A 85 20.92 -0.42 5.77
N LYS A 86 20.79 0.78 6.32
CA LYS A 86 19.58 1.28 6.97
C LYS A 86 18.67 1.92 5.94
N ILE A 87 17.46 1.40 5.78
CA ILE A 87 16.47 1.90 4.82
C ILE A 87 15.32 2.52 5.62
N GLY A 88 15.12 3.82 5.50
CA GLY A 88 13.98 4.53 6.06
C GLY A 88 12.87 4.58 5.04
N ILE A 89 11.71 4.03 5.36
CA ILE A 89 10.52 4.07 4.52
C ILE A 89 9.45 4.86 5.26
N VAL A 90 8.93 5.92 4.63
CA VAL A 90 7.76 6.67 5.08
C VAL A 90 6.64 6.48 4.08
N SER A 91 5.41 6.42 4.57
CA SER A 91 4.21 6.38 3.72
C SER A 91 3.36 7.63 3.91
N ALA A 92 2.67 8.03 2.85
CA ALA A 92 1.70 9.10 2.90
C ALA A 92 0.61 8.89 1.85
N ILE A 93 -0.57 9.44 2.13
CA ILE A 93 -1.77 9.35 1.31
C ILE A 93 -2.17 10.77 0.91
N SER A 94 -2.49 10.96 -0.36
CA SER A 94 -3.00 12.22 -0.87
C SER A 94 -4.24 12.71 -0.11
N GLU A 95 -4.27 14.00 0.17
CA GLU A 95 -5.45 14.68 0.75
C GLU A 95 -6.71 14.54 -0.11
N ASN A 96 -6.57 14.29 -1.41
CA ASN A 96 -7.71 14.05 -2.30
C ASN A 96 -8.47 12.77 -1.96
N TYR A 97 -7.92 11.89 -1.12
CA TYR A 97 -8.60 10.71 -0.60
C TYR A 97 -9.26 10.91 0.77
N ARG A 98 -9.27 12.13 1.32
CA ARG A 98 -9.88 12.45 2.63
C ARG A 98 -11.30 11.90 2.80
N SER A 99 -12.13 11.94 1.74
CA SER A 99 -13.53 11.47 1.78
C SER A 99 -13.69 9.95 1.99
N TYR A 100 -12.63 9.17 1.81
CA TYR A 100 -12.62 7.72 2.06
C TYR A 100 -12.44 7.37 3.54
N PHE A 101 -11.91 8.29 4.34
CA PHE A 101 -11.60 8.08 5.76
C PHE A 101 -12.66 8.69 6.68
N ARG A 102 -13.94 8.30 6.55
CA ARG A 102 -15.08 8.98 7.20
C ARG A 102 -15.02 9.07 8.73
N ASN A 103 -14.42 8.07 9.38
CA ASN A 103 -14.31 7.99 10.85
C ASN A 103 -12.94 8.46 11.35
N ASN A 104 -12.10 9.00 10.47
CA ASN A 104 -10.72 9.34 10.74
C ASN A 104 -10.36 10.66 10.07
N LYS A 105 -9.21 11.21 10.45
CA LYS A 105 -8.64 12.40 9.82
C LYS A 105 -7.52 11.96 8.90
N LEU A 106 -7.36 12.69 7.81
CA LEU A 106 -6.16 12.63 7.00
C LEU A 106 -5.38 13.92 7.27
N LEU A 107 -4.24 13.80 7.94
CA LEU A 107 -3.34 14.91 8.23
C LEU A 107 -2.64 15.36 6.94
N PRO A 108 -2.10 16.59 6.86
CA PRO A 108 -1.30 17.01 5.72
C PRO A 108 -0.11 16.05 5.50
N PRO A 109 0.09 15.53 4.27
CA PRO A 109 1.12 14.53 4.01
C PRO A 109 2.53 15.09 4.20
N VAL A 110 2.75 16.36 3.83
CA VAL A 110 4.07 17.02 3.91
C VAL A 110 4.61 17.01 5.34
N GLU A 111 3.80 17.38 6.34
CA GLU A 111 4.23 17.40 7.75
C GLU A 111 4.61 16.00 8.24
N THR A 112 3.79 15.00 7.91
CA THR A 112 4.05 13.59 8.25
C THR A 112 5.38 13.13 7.66
N ILE A 113 5.67 13.54 6.42
CA ILE A 113 6.90 13.18 5.71
C ILE A 113 8.12 13.88 6.33
N LEU A 114 8.06 15.18 6.58
CA LEU A 114 9.16 15.95 7.17
C LEU A 114 9.54 15.42 8.57
N ASN A 115 8.55 15.04 9.38
CA ASN A 115 8.77 14.42 10.69
C ASN A 115 9.53 13.09 10.56
N ALA A 116 9.18 12.25 9.59
CA ALA A 116 9.92 11.01 9.33
C ALA A 116 11.35 11.27 8.85
N GLN A 117 11.54 12.24 7.94
CA GLN A 117 12.87 12.61 7.44
C GLN A 117 13.79 13.14 8.55
N GLU A 118 13.25 13.88 9.53
CA GLU A 118 14.04 14.30 10.71
C GLU A 118 14.57 13.09 11.49
N VAL A 119 13.73 12.07 11.68
CA VAL A 119 14.14 10.82 12.31
C VAL A 119 15.17 10.09 11.46
N PHE A 120 14.99 10.02 10.14
CA PHE A 120 15.94 9.40 9.22
C PHE A 120 17.33 10.06 9.28
N ARG A 121 17.38 11.40 9.32
CA ARG A 121 18.63 12.16 9.53
C ARG A 121 19.29 11.82 10.86
N LYS A 122 18.55 11.88 11.97
CA LYS A 122 19.06 11.56 13.32
C LYS A 122 19.59 10.12 13.42
N LYS A 123 18.93 9.17 12.75
CA LYS A 123 19.30 7.74 12.76
C LYS A 123 20.35 7.37 11.72
N LYS A 124 20.79 8.34 10.90
CA LYS A 124 21.75 8.17 9.80
C LYS A 124 21.31 7.03 8.89
N VAL A 125 20.08 7.13 8.39
CA VAL A 125 19.54 6.23 7.37
C VAL A 125 20.37 6.36 6.09
N ASP A 126 20.63 5.23 5.43
CA ASP A 126 21.42 5.18 4.20
C ASP A 126 20.58 5.43 2.95
N PHE A 127 19.30 5.03 2.97
CA PHE A 127 18.34 5.26 1.89
C PHE A 127 16.99 5.72 2.44
N GLN A 128 16.46 6.82 1.92
CA GLN A 128 15.14 7.33 2.26
C GLN A 128 14.17 7.05 1.11
N ILE A 129 13.09 6.34 1.40
CA ILE A 129 12.06 5.94 0.45
C ILE A 129 10.71 6.51 0.88
N LEU A 130 9.98 7.08 -0.07
CA LEU A 130 8.60 7.52 0.11
C LEU A 130 7.64 6.59 -0.63
N VAL A 131 6.70 5.98 0.09
CA VAL A 131 5.56 5.28 -0.51
C VAL A 131 4.36 6.23 -0.50
N PHE A 132 3.98 6.75 -1.67
CA PHE A 132 2.92 7.73 -1.78
C PHE A 132 1.71 7.17 -2.52
N LEU A 133 0.56 7.16 -1.85
CA LEU A 133 -0.72 6.83 -2.48
C LEU A 133 -1.38 8.11 -3.00
N GLY A 134 -1.29 8.35 -4.30
CA GLY A 134 -1.83 9.55 -4.94
C GLY A 134 -1.87 9.43 -6.45
N ARG A 135 -2.12 10.54 -7.14
CA ARG A 135 -1.99 10.60 -8.60
C ARG A 135 -0.60 11.10 -8.97
N LYS A 136 -0.14 10.71 -10.16
CA LYS A 136 1.16 11.09 -10.71
C LYS A 136 1.49 12.59 -10.59
N LYS A 137 0.53 13.47 -10.90
CA LYS A 137 0.75 14.93 -10.80
C LYS A 137 1.10 15.34 -9.37
N GLU A 138 0.33 14.86 -8.39
CA GLU A 138 0.56 15.16 -6.98
C GLU A 138 1.89 14.60 -6.49
N SER A 139 2.30 13.44 -7.02
CA SER A 139 3.61 12.85 -6.75
C SER A 139 4.75 13.77 -7.21
N LEU A 140 4.64 14.32 -8.43
CA LEU A 140 5.62 15.25 -8.99
C LEU A 140 5.68 16.56 -8.18
N ASP A 141 4.52 17.13 -7.88
CA ASP A 141 4.41 18.33 -7.04
C ASP A 141 5.06 18.08 -5.66
N LEU A 142 4.79 16.92 -5.05
CA LEU A 142 5.34 16.53 -3.76
C LEU A 142 6.87 16.35 -3.80
N ILE A 143 7.44 15.64 -4.78
CA ILE A 143 8.90 15.48 -4.85
C ILE A 143 9.64 16.75 -5.27
N SER A 144 8.97 17.69 -5.95
CA SER A 144 9.58 18.99 -6.27
C SER A 144 9.73 19.91 -5.05
N THR A 145 9.01 19.60 -3.96
CA THR A 145 9.04 20.38 -2.72
C THR A 145 9.79 19.66 -1.60
N LEU A 146 9.98 18.34 -1.72
CA LEU A 146 10.65 17.51 -0.73
C LEU A 146 12.01 17.04 -1.24
N GLU A 147 13.07 17.47 -0.56
CA GLU A 147 14.44 17.03 -0.83
C GLU A 147 14.82 15.78 -0.02
N GLY A 148 15.83 15.05 -0.48
CA GLY A 148 16.51 14.02 0.32
C GLY A 148 15.90 12.62 0.26
N PHE A 149 14.97 12.34 -0.66
CA PHE A 149 14.54 10.98 -0.99
C PHE A 149 15.40 10.39 -2.11
N ASP A 150 15.70 9.10 -2.00
CA ASP A 150 16.40 8.32 -3.02
C ASP A 150 15.43 7.65 -4.00
N LEU A 151 14.18 7.46 -3.58
CA LEU A 151 13.14 6.76 -4.36
C LEU A 151 11.75 7.12 -3.84
N MET A 152 10.80 7.23 -4.76
CA MET A 152 9.37 7.20 -4.48
C MET A 152 8.71 5.97 -5.12
N PHE A 153 7.95 5.22 -4.34
CA PHE A 153 6.95 4.29 -4.85
C PHE A 153 5.59 4.97 -4.96
N LEU A 154 5.01 4.97 -6.15
CA LEU A 154 3.68 5.51 -6.42
C LEU A 154 2.63 4.39 -6.35
N GLY A 155 1.78 4.44 -5.31
CA GLY A 155 0.56 3.65 -5.24
C GLY A 155 -0.54 4.25 -6.13
N ASN A 156 -1.52 3.43 -6.54
CA ASN A 156 -2.66 3.84 -7.38
C ASN A 156 -2.25 4.46 -8.75
N SER A 157 -1.35 3.80 -9.47
CA SER A 157 -0.90 4.21 -10.83
C SER A 157 -1.94 4.01 -11.95
N ASN A 158 -3.18 3.60 -11.63
CA ASN A 158 -4.31 3.47 -12.56
C ASN A 158 -4.00 2.64 -13.84
N GLY A 159 -3.40 1.47 -13.69
CA GLY A 159 -3.44 0.42 -14.72
C GLY A 159 -2.34 0.40 -15.77
N LYS A 160 -1.39 1.34 -15.73
CA LYS A 160 -0.14 1.21 -16.48
C LYS A 160 1.03 1.17 -15.51
N ALA A 161 1.85 0.13 -15.63
CA ALA A 161 3.16 0.13 -15.02
C ALA A 161 3.92 1.38 -15.50
N MET A 162 4.45 2.11 -14.54
CA MET A 162 5.39 3.17 -14.78
C MET A 162 6.76 2.57 -14.46
N GLU A 163 7.51 2.21 -15.51
CA GLU A 163 8.96 2.12 -15.39
C GLU A 163 9.46 3.40 -14.72
N ALA A 164 10.54 3.27 -13.93
CA ALA A 164 11.10 4.39 -13.18
C ALA A 164 11.18 5.62 -14.09
N GLN A 165 10.35 6.63 -13.84
CA GLN A 165 10.55 7.93 -14.48
C GLN A 165 11.71 8.56 -13.74
N ILE A 166 12.91 8.18 -14.14
CA ILE A 166 14.17 8.75 -13.70
C ILE A 166 14.29 10.05 -14.50
N PHE A 167 13.90 11.17 -13.90
CA PHE A 167 14.25 12.47 -14.45
C PHE A 167 15.62 12.87 -13.90
N ASP A 168 16.47 13.41 -14.77
CA ASP A 168 17.83 13.81 -14.39
C ASP A 168 17.77 14.84 -13.24
N GLY A 169 18.40 14.53 -12.11
CA GLY A 169 18.39 15.37 -10.91
C GLY A 169 17.11 15.34 -10.06
N GLN A 170 16.11 14.52 -10.38
CA GLN A 170 14.90 14.36 -9.56
C GLN A 170 14.83 12.99 -8.89
N VAL A 171 14.04 12.91 -7.81
CA VAL A 171 13.75 11.65 -7.11
C VAL A 171 13.08 10.67 -8.08
N PRO A 172 13.65 9.47 -8.33
CA PRO A 172 13.03 8.46 -9.19
C PRO A 172 11.65 8.05 -8.66
N ILE A 173 10.65 8.00 -9.54
CA ILE A 173 9.30 7.52 -9.21
C ILE A 173 9.04 6.19 -9.90
N VAL A 174 8.73 5.15 -9.12
CA VAL A 174 8.36 3.80 -9.59
C VAL A 174 6.90 3.53 -9.26
N GLY A 175 6.11 3.14 -10.27
CA GLY A 175 4.73 2.69 -10.06
C GLY A 175 4.55 1.32 -10.71
N PRO A 176 4.46 0.22 -9.95
CA PRO A 176 4.55 -1.13 -10.52
C PRO A 176 3.42 -1.44 -11.50
N GLY A 177 2.25 -0.81 -11.38
CA GLY A 177 1.07 -1.12 -12.19
C GLY A 177 -0.14 -1.31 -11.30
N ASP A 178 -1.12 -2.10 -11.73
CA ASP A 178 -2.30 -2.41 -10.92
C ASP A 178 -2.68 -3.89 -10.97
N ARG A 179 -3.50 -4.30 -9.98
CA ARG A 179 -4.13 -5.62 -9.91
C ARG A 179 -3.14 -6.80 -9.86
N GLY A 180 -1.91 -6.56 -9.42
CA GLY A 180 -0.88 -7.59 -9.31
C GLY A 180 -0.46 -8.19 -10.65
N ARG A 181 -0.64 -7.46 -11.77
CA ARG A 181 -0.21 -7.90 -13.11
C ARG A 181 1.28 -7.69 -13.35
N GLU A 182 1.93 -6.90 -12.52
CA GLU A 182 3.33 -6.55 -12.65
C GLU A 182 4.00 -6.46 -11.28
N LEU A 183 5.29 -6.82 -11.23
CA LEU A 183 6.17 -6.66 -10.07
C LEU A 183 7.34 -5.74 -10.44
N ALA A 184 7.55 -4.67 -9.67
CA ALA A 184 8.74 -3.83 -9.84
C ALA A 184 9.92 -4.37 -9.02
N LEU A 185 10.99 -4.75 -9.70
CA LEU A 185 12.28 -5.08 -9.10
C LEU A 185 13.17 -3.84 -9.11
N VAL A 186 13.29 -3.19 -7.95
CA VAL A 186 14.11 -1.98 -7.80
C VAL A 186 15.43 -2.30 -7.13
N THR A 187 16.53 -1.85 -7.72
CA THR A 187 17.87 -1.91 -7.13
C THR A 187 18.33 -0.51 -6.77
N LEU A 188 18.64 -0.30 -5.49
CA LEU A 188 19.27 0.91 -4.97
C LEU A 188 20.75 0.62 -4.67
N LYS A 189 21.65 1.40 -5.27
CA LYS A 189 23.09 1.30 -5.00
C LYS A 189 23.58 2.60 -4.37
N LYS A 190 24.19 2.47 -3.19
CA LYS A 190 24.85 3.58 -2.51
C LYS A 190 26.07 3.95 -3.31
N LYS A 191 26.15 5.19 -3.79
CA LYS A 191 27.34 5.66 -4.49
C LYS A 191 28.47 5.97 -3.52
N LYS A 192 29.71 5.81 -4.00
CA LYS A 192 30.88 6.43 -3.37
C LYS A 192 30.83 7.94 -3.69
N ARG A 193 31.28 8.77 -2.75
CA ARG A 193 31.16 10.25 -2.66
C ARG A 193 30.98 10.99 -4.01
N GLU A 194 30.09 11.99 -3.97
CA GLU A 194 29.82 13.06 -4.97
C GLU A 194 28.88 12.76 -6.15
N GLU A 195 28.28 11.57 -6.21
CA GLU A 195 27.26 11.27 -7.22
C GLU A 195 25.91 10.85 -6.59
N ALA A 196 24.79 11.19 -7.24
CA ALA A 196 23.42 10.81 -6.83
C ALA A 196 23.24 9.29 -6.83
N ALA A 197 22.52 8.71 -5.86
CA ALA A 197 22.26 7.26 -5.76
C ALA A 197 21.81 6.65 -7.10
N LEU A 198 22.34 5.47 -7.46
CA LEU A 198 21.91 4.79 -8.68
C LEU A 198 20.67 3.95 -8.36
N VAL A 199 19.58 4.25 -9.07
CA VAL A 199 18.32 3.51 -9.02
C VAL A 199 18.11 2.84 -10.37
N THR A 200 17.94 1.51 -10.37
CA THR A 200 17.46 0.77 -11.55
C THR A 200 16.15 0.08 -11.21
N CYS A 201 15.27 -0.07 -12.19
CA CYS A 201 13.97 -0.69 -12.03
C CYS A 201 13.65 -1.56 -13.22
N ASP A 202 13.38 -2.83 -12.99
CA ASP A 202 12.84 -3.76 -13.97
C ASP A 202 11.37 -4.02 -13.63
N ILE A 203 10.47 -3.88 -14.60
CA ILE A 203 9.07 -4.27 -14.45
C ILE A 203 8.92 -5.70 -14.97
N ILE A 204 8.48 -6.60 -14.10
CA ILE A 204 8.30 -8.02 -14.40
C ILE A 204 6.79 -8.27 -14.58
N PRO A 205 6.30 -8.53 -15.81
CA PRO A 205 4.92 -8.94 -16.01
C PRO A 205 4.65 -10.30 -15.35
N LEU A 206 3.55 -10.38 -14.61
CA LEU A 206 3.04 -11.59 -13.98
C LEU A 206 1.87 -12.09 -14.85
N GLY A 207 2.17 -13.02 -15.74
CA GLY A 207 1.19 -13.68 -16.62
C GLY A 207 1.33 -15.20 -16.57
N ASP A 208 0.75 -15.88 -17.56
CA ASP A 208 0.72 -17.36 -17.64
C ASP A 208 2.10 -18.02 -17.70
N ASN A 209 3.16 -17.23 -17.95
CA ASN A 209 4.55 -17.66 -17.93
C ASN A 209 5.15 -17.76 -16.51
N VAL A 210 4.44 -17.31 -15.48
CA VAL A 210 4.84 -17.39 -14.07
C VAL A 210 3.95 -18.43 -13.39
N ALA A 211 4.55 -19.51 -12.91
CA ALA A 211 3.80 -20.57 -12.24
C ALA A 211 3.20 -20.08 -10.91
N ASP A 212 1.96 -20.51 -10.63
CA ASP A 212 1.33 -20.28 -9.34
C ASP A 212 2.15 -20.89 -8.21
N SER A 213 2.30 -20.15 -7.12
CA SER A 213 2.98 -20.67 -5.94
C SER A 213 2.12 -21.71 -5.23
N PRO A 214 2.66 -22.88 -4.82
CA PRO A 214 1.95 -23.83 -3.96
C PRO A 214 1.46 -23.20 -2.64
N LYS A 215 2.12 -22.11 -2.20
CA LYS A 215 1.74 -21.32 -1.04
C LYS A 215 0.36 -20.65 -1.15
N TRP A 216 -0.18 -20.50 -2.36
CA TRP A 216 -1.52 -19.95 -2.61
C TRP A 216 -2.65 -20.96 -2.34
N LEU A 217 -2.38 -22.25 -2.49
CA LEU A 217 -3.42 -23.30 -2.45
C LEU A 217 -4.32 -23.29 -1.20
N PRO A 218 -3.80 -23.06 0.03
CA PRO A 218 -4.65 -22.97 1.21
C PRO A 218 -5.65 -21.80 1.14
N PHE A 219 -5.23 -20.68 0.55
CA PHE A 219 -6.03 -19.47 0.43
C PHE A 219 -7.04 -19.55 -0.71
N ASP A 220 -6.72 -20.23 -1.81
CA ASP A 220 -7.64 -20.46 -2.93
C ASP A 220 -8.95 -21.11 -2.48
N LYS A 221 -8.85 -22.16 -1.65
CA LYS A 221 -10.02 -22.85 -1.09
C LYS A 221 -10.85 -21.92 -0.20
N ILE A 222 -10.20 -21.12 0.66
CA ILE A 222 -10.88 -20.15 1.53
C ILE A 222 -11.60 -19.09 0.68
N PHE A 223 -10.91 -18.56 -0.33
CA PHE A 223 -11.43 -17.54 -1.23
C PHE A 223 -12.66 -18.06 -1.99
N LYS A 224 -12.55 -19.23 -2.65
CA LYS A 224 -13.66 -19.86 -3.39
C LYS A 224 -14.89 -20.09 -2.51
N ASN A 225 -14.69 -20.62 -1.30
CA ASN A 225 -15.79 -20.87 -0.36
C ASN A 225 -16.50 -19.57 0.06
N LYS A 226 -15.74 -18.53 0.40
CA LYS A 226 -16.32 -17.23 0.80
C LYS A 226 -17.01 -16.52 -0.37
N MET A 227 -16.46 -16.62 -1.58
CA MET A 227 -17.07 -16.08 -2.80
C MET A 227 -18.40 -16.77 -3.13
N ALA A 228 -18.45 -18.11 -3.03
CA ALA A 228 -19.69 -18.86 -3.21
C ALA A 228 -20.76 -18.47 -2.18
N ALA A 229 -20.36 -18.30 -0.91
CA ALA A 229 -21.26 -17.83 0.15
C ALA A 229 -21.80 -16.42 -0.11
N ASP A 230 -20.95 -15.47 -0.54
CA ASP A 230 -21.37 -14.12 -0.90
C ASP A 230 -22.33 -14.12 -2.11
N ALA A 231 -22.04 -14.92 -3.13
CA ALA A 231 -22.92 -15.08 -4.30
C ALA A 231 -24.31 -15.60 -3.90
N LYS A 232 -24.37 -16.65 -3.07
CA LYS A 232 -25.64 -17.21 -2.57
C LYS A 232 -26.41 -16.17 -1.74
N ALA A 233 -25.72 -15.41 -0.89
CA ALA A 233 -26.34 -14.34 -0.10
C ALA A 233 -26.95 -13.23 -0.97
N ARG A 234 -26.31 -12.89 -2.11
CA ARG A 234 -26.85 -11.93 -3.08
C ARG A 234 -28.12 -12.43 -3.75
N GLN A 235 -28.12 -13.68 -4.21
CA GLN A 235 -29.29 -14.30 -4.83
C GLN A 235 -30.49 -14.31 -3.87
N MET A 236 -30.29 -14.75 -2.61
CA MET A 236 -31.36 -14.75 -1.60
C MET A 236 -31.92 -13.35 -1.33
N ARG A 237 -31.08 -12.30 -1.31
CA ARG A 237 -31.54 -10.92 -1.10
C ARG A 237 -32.30 -10.37 -2.31
N GLN A 238 -31.84 -10.69 -3.51
CA GLN A 238 -32.54 -10.31 -4.74
C GLN A 238 -33.92 -10.96 -4.79
N GLN A 239 -34.00 -12.25 -4.45
CA GLN A 239 -35.26 -12.98 -4.37
C GLN A 239 -36.22 -12.36 -3.34
N ARG A 240 -35.74 -12.07 -2.12
CA ARG A 240 -36.55 -11.38 -1.09
C ARG A 240 -37.02 -9.99 -1.53
N ARG A 241 -36.21 -9.26 -2.30
CA ARG A 241 -36.62 -7.94 -2.84
C ARG A 241 -37.73 -8.09 -3.87
N ILE A 242 -37.65 -9.09 -4.74
CA ILE A 242 -38.69 -9.40 -5.73
C ILE A 242 -39.98 -9.82 -5.02
N GLU A 243 -39.89 -10.68 -4.01
CA GLU A 243 -41.04 -11.14 -3.22
C GLU A 243 -41.73 -9.99 -2.48
N LYS A 244 -40.95 -9.10 -1.82
CA LYS A 244 -41.51 -7.90 -1.19
C LYS A 244 -42.18 -6.95 -2.18
N ALA A 245 -41.61 -6.78 -3.37
CA ALA A 245 -42.21 -5.95 -4.41
C ALA A 245 -43.53 -6.55 -4.94
N LYS A 246 -43.64 -7.88 -4.98
CA LYS A 246 -44.87 -8.58 -5.36
C LYS A 246 -45.95 -8.57 -4.26
N ALA A 247 -45.56 -8.53 -2.99
CA ALA A 247 -46.49 -8.52 -1.85
C ALA A 247 -46.99 -7.13 -1.46
N GLY A 248 -46.42 -6.07 -2.03
CA GLY A 248 -46.81 -4.67 -1.79
C GLY A 248 -47.64 -4.03 -2.91
N ASN A 249 -48.13 -4.83 -3.87
CA ASN A 249 -49.07 -4.46 -4.92
C ASN A 249 -50.39 -5.22 -4.74
#